data_AF-A0A2X2WL82-F1
#
_entry.id   AF-A0A2X2WL82-F1
#
_cell.length_a   1.000
_cell.length_b   1.000
_cell.length_c   1.000
_cell.angle_alpha   90.00
_cell.angle_beta   90.00
_cell.angle_gamma   90.00
#
_symmetry.space_group_name_H-M   'P 1'
#
loop_
_entity.id
_entity.type
_entity.pdbx_description
1 polymer ?
#
loop_
_entity_poly.entity_id
_entity_poly.type
_entity_poly.pdbx_seq_one_letter_code
_entity_poly.pdbx_strand_id
1 'polypeptide(L)'
;MLMAGWGIQRQQYGEQKHWMLVTLAAMLGQIGTEGGGFGFSYHYSNGGNPTRTGGVLPAISAQIEGGSSAGNDWAVSDAVVNLPVARIVEALENPGGKYQHNGKEQTFPDIKMIWWAGGANFTHHQDTNRLIKSVAEARAGGDFRVLLDGGGETCRYCSPDHHIV
;
A
#
# COMPACT_ATOMS: atom_id res chain seq x y z
N MET A 1 -24.58 -8.39 17.44
CA MET A 1 -23.65 -7.90 16.41
C MET A 1 -22.51 -7.07 17.01
N LEU A 2 -21.25 -7.45 16.78
CA LEU A 2 -20.06 -6.64 17.08
C LEU A 2 -19.56 -5.95 15.80
N MET A 3 -19.56 -4.62 15.77
CA MET A 3 -19.11 -3.86 14.60
C MET A 3 -17.79 -3.15 14.92
N ALA A 4 -16.75 -3.40 14.12
CA ALA A 4 -15.46 -2.74 14.29
C ALA A 4 -14.99 -2.03 13.01
N GLY A 5 -14.44 -0.84 13.22
CA GLY A 5 -13.77 -0.05 12.19
C GLY A 5 -12.35 -0.55 11.87
N TRP A 6 -11.71 0.06 10.88
CA TRP A 6 -10.31 -0.21 10.54
C TRP A 6 -9.30 0.71 11.25
N GLY A 7 -9.77 1.62 12.11
CA GLY A 7 -8.89 2.52 12.86
C GLY A 7 -8.02 1.78 13.87
N ILE A 8 -8.60 0.84 14.61
CA ILE A 8 -7.94 0.19 15.75
C ILE A 8 -6.76 -0.72 15.36
N GLN A 9 -6.63 -1.14 14.09
CA GLN A 9 -5.46 -1.91 13.63
C GLN A 9 -4.29 -1.03 13.16
N ARG A 10 -4.49 0.28 12.98
CA ARG A 10 -3.42 1.20 12.55
C ARG A 10 -2.63 1.74 13.74
N GLN A 11 -2.07 0.82 14.52
CA GLN A 11 -1.23 1.10 15.68
C GLN A 11 -0.22 -0.04 15.87
N GLN A 12 0.74 0.14 16.79
CA GLN A 12 1.65 -0.92 17.19
C GLN A 12 0.86 -2.13 17.74
N TYR A 13 1.21 -3.34 17.31
CA TYR A 13 0.49 -4.58 17.63
C TYR A 13 -0.98 -4.56 17.17
N GLY A 14 -1.26 -3.87 16.07
CA GLY A 14 -2.60 -3.69 15.54
C GLY A 14 -3.31 -4.99 15.17
N GLU A 15 -2.57 -6.04 14.81
CA GLU A 15 -3.08 -7.36 14.47
C GLU A 15 -3.86 -8.02 15.64
N GLN A 16 -3.51 -7.68 16.88
CA GLN A 16 -4.15 -8.23 18.07
C GLN A 16 -5.61 -7.79 18.21
N LYS A 17 -5.96 -6.59 17.74
CA LYS A 17 -7.28 -5.99 18.01
C LYS A 17 -8.41 -6.74 17.30
N HIS A 18 -8.26 -6.97 15.99
CA HIS A 18 -9.23 -7.73 15.22
C HIS A 18 -9.19 -9.22 15.58
N TRP A 19 -8.02 -9.78 15.88
CA TRP A 19 -7.91 -11.17 16.34
C TRP A 19 -8.72 -11.39 17.62
N MET A 20 -8.52 -10.56 18.64
CA MET A 20 -9.26 -10.69 19.89
C MET A 20 -10.76 -10.43 19.75
N LEU A 21 -11.17 -9.58 18.81
CA LEU A 21 -12.59 -9.37 18.53
C LEU A 21 -13.27 -10.62 17.98
N VAL A 22 -12.62 -11.30 17.02
CA VAL A 22 -13.12 -12.58 16.50
C VAL A 22 -13.15 -13.64 17.60
N THR A 23 -12.11 -13.72 18.43
CA THR A 23 -12.08 -14.62 19.60
C THR A 23 -13.26 -14.37 20.54
N LEU A 24 -13.55 -13.11 20.87
CA LEU A 24 -14.70 -12.75 21.69
C LEU A 24 -16.03 -13.13 21.03
N ALA A 25 -16.18 -12.87 19.73
CA ALA A 25 -17.39 -13.26 18.99
C ALA A 25 -17.61 -14.77 19.00
N ALA A 26 -16.54 -15.55 18.92
CA ALA A 26 -16.58 -17.01 19.01
C ALA A 26 -17.00 -17.47 20.42
N MET A 27 -16.47 -16.85 21.47
CA MET A 27 -16.86 -17.12 22.86
C MET A 27 -18.33 -16.81 23.14
N LEU A 28 -18.88 -15.78 22.50
CA LEU A 28 -20.32 -15.44 22.59
C LEU A 28 -21.22 -16.45 21.86
N GLY A 29 -20.67 -17.25 20.93
CA GLY A 29 -21.40 -18.34 20.26
C GLY A 29 -22.47 -17.92 19.25
N GLN A 30 -22.51 -16.64 18.85
CA GLN A 30 -23.54 -16.09 17.94
C GLN A 30 -23.06 -15.93 16.49
N ILE A 31 -21.88 -16.46 16.14
CA ILE A 31 -21.38 -16.40 14.77
C ILE A 31 -22.30 -17.26 13.88
N GLY A 32 -22.88 -16.65 12.85
CA GLY A 32 -23.76 -17.32 11.88
C GLY A 32 -25.26 -17.16 12.15
N THR A 33 -25.67 -16.58 13.28
CA THR A 33 -27.09 -16.28 13.54
C THR A 33 -27.49 -14.93 12.92
N GLU A 34 -28.78 -14.77 12.61
CA GLU A 34 -29.33 -13.48 12.17
C GLU A 34 -29.07 -12.40 13.24
N GLY A 35 -28.42 -11.30 12.86
CA GLY A 35 -28.04 -10.21 13.78
C GLY A 35 -26.92 -10.54 14.78
N GLY A 36 -26.38 -11.77 14.76
CA GLY A 36 -25.30 -12.23 15.62
C GLY A 36 -23.92 -12.11 14.99
N GLY A 37 -22.88 -12.42 15.78
CA GLY A 37 -21.49 -12.44 15.30
C GLY A 37 -20.85 -11.06 15.20
N PHE A 38 -19.99 -10.88 14.19
CA PHE A 38 -19.20 -9.67 13.98
C PHE A 38 -19.18 -9.22 12.52
N GLY A 39 -18.87 -7.94 12.29
CA GLY A 39 -18.68 -7.38 10.96
C GLY A 39 -17.64 -6.26 10.91
N PHE A 40 -16.78 -6.30 9.89
CA PHE A 40 -15.67 -5.34 9.71
C PHE A 40 -15.88 -4.35 8.56
N SER A 41 -17.03 -4.36 7.87
CA SER A 41 -17.24 -3.50 6.69
C SER A 41 -18.57 -2.74 6.70
N TYR A 42 -19.35 -2.79 7.78
CA TYR A 42 -20.60 -2.01 7.88
C TYR A 42 -20.39 -0.48 7.76
N HIS A 43 -19.18 0.00 8.07
CA HIS A 43 -18.80 1.40 7.98
C HIS A 43 -18.20 1.81 6.62
N TYR A 44 -17.95 0.85 5.72
CA TYR A 44 -17.25 1.09 4.44
C TYR A 44 -18.12 0.69 3.26
N SER A 45 -18.22 1.57 2.26
CA SER A 45 -18.90 1.33 0.98
C SER A 45 -20.32 0.74 1.10
N ASN A 46 -21.09 1.18 2.09
CA ASN A 46 -22.45 0.68 2.40
C ASN A 46 -22.51 -0.84 2.65
N GLY A 47 -21.49 -1.41 3.29
CA GLY A 47 -21.49 -2.82 3.67
C GLY A 47 -22.75 -3.19 4.48
N GLY A 48 -23.42 -4.28 4.07
CA GLY A 48 -24.72 -4.69 4.61
C GLY A 48 -25.92 -4.31 3.75
N ASN A 49 -25.75 -3.47 2.72
CA ASN A 49 -26.78 -3.24 1.71
C ASN A 49 -27.00 -4.51 0.87
N PRO A 50 -28.23 -5.02 0.71
CA PRO A 50 -28.50 -6.20 -0.12
C PRO A 50 -27.98 -6.04 -1.56
N THR A 51 -27.18 -7.02 -2.01
CA THR A 51 -26.67 -7.04 -3.38
C THR A 51 -27.82 -7.15 -4.38
N ARG A 52 -27.86 -6.23 -5.35
CA ARG A 52 -28.85 -6.27 -6.45
C ARG A 52 -28.34 -7.16 -7.58
N THR A 53 -29.25 -7.90 -8.21
CA THR A 53 -28.97 -8.59 -9.48
C THR A 53 -28.74 -7.57 -10.59
N GLY A 54 -27.55 -7.58 -11.20
CA GLY A 54 -27.17 -6.69 -12.30
C GLY A 54 -25.99 -7.26 -13.09
N GLY A 55 -25.66 -6.63 -14.22
CA GLY A 55 -24.49 -7.00 -15.00
C GLY A 55 -23.20 -6.66 -14.27
N VAL A 56 -22.21 -7.55 -14.32
CA VAL A 56 -20.85 -7.27 -13.83
C VAL A 56 -20.09 -6.54 -14.94
N LEU A 57 -19.68 -5.30 -14.68
CA LEU A 57 -18.88 -4.53 -15.63
C LEU A 57 -17.40 -4.85 -15.43
N PRO A 58 -16.68 -5.29 -16.48
CA PRO A 58 -15.24 -5.49 -16.39
C PRO A 58 -14.51 -4.14 -16.38
N ALA A 59 -13.33 -4.13 -15.78
CA ALA A 59 -12.36 -3.03 -15.90
C ALA A 59 -11.27 -3.41 -16.92
N ILE A 60 -10.53 -2.41 -17.40
CA ILE A 60 -9.31 -2.67 -18.17
C ILE A 60 -8.31 -3.46 -17.31
N SER A 61 -7.67 -4.46 -17.89
CA SER A 61 -6.65 -5.27 -17.24
C SER A 61 -5.36 -4.46 -17.05
N ALA A 62 -4.75 -4.55 -15.87
CA ALA A 62 -3.38 -4.06 -15.65
C ALA A 62 -2.34 -5.07 -16.17
N GLN A 63 -2.76 -6.32 -16.40
CA GLN A 63 -1.95 -7.38 -16.97
C GLN A 63 -1.99 -7.30 -18.49
N ILE A 64 -0.81 -7.31 -19.11
CA ILE A 64 -0.66 -7.40 -20.56
C ILE A 64 -0.65 -8.89 -20.93
N GLU A 65 -1.64 -9.36 -21.70
CA GLU A 65 -1.65 -10.72 -22.24
C GLU A 65 -0.63 -10.85 -23.38
N GLY A 66 0.26 -11.83 -23.27
CA GLY A 66 1.38 -12.02 -24.19
C GLY A 66 2.57 -11.12 -23.85
N GLY A 67 3.78 -11.70 -23.84
CA GLY A 67 5.01 -10.94 -23.66
C GLY A 67 5.03 -9.75 -24.62
N SER A 68 5.08 -8.55 -24.05
CA SER A 68 4.98 -7.34 -24.86
C SER A 68 6.22 -7.23 -25.74
N SER A 69 5.99 -6.80 -26.98
CA SER A 69 6.98 -6.71 -28.06
C SER A 69 8.01 -5.60 -27.86
N ALA A 70 8.13 -5.05 -26.64
CA ALA A 70 8.94 -3.89 -26.30
C ALA A 70 10.09 -4.18 -25.30
N GLY A 71 10.55 -5.44 -25.19
CA GLY A 71 11.74 -5.78 -24.39
C GLY A 71 11.50 -5.76 -22.87
N ASN A 72 10.27 -6.02 -22.45
CA ASN A 72 9.82 -5.99 -21.06
C ASN A 72 9.68 -7.39 -20.44
N ASP A 73 10.74 -8.18 -20.51
CA ASP A 73 10.86 -9.47 -19.81
C ASP A 73 10.64 -9.32 -18.28
N TRP A 74 10.84 -8.13 -17.70
CA TRP A 74 10.54 -7.83 -16.29
C TRP A 74 9.03 -7.86 -15.96
N ALA A 75 8.15 -7.66 -16.94
CA ALA A 75 6.70 -7.71 -16.75
C ALA A 75 6.14 -9.15 -16.78
N VAL A 76 6.93 -10.11 -17.27
CA VAL A 76 6.57 -11.53 -17.44
C VAL A 76 7.42 -12.45 -16.57
N SER A 77 8.54 -11.96 -16.03
CA SER A 77 9.39 -12.71 -15.10
C SER A 77 8.98 -12.51 -13.65
N ASP A 78 9.30 -13.49 -12.82
CA ASP A 78 9.25 -13.44 -11.34
C ASP A 78 10.11 -12.30 -10.72
N ALA A 79 10.57 -11.33 -11.50
CA ALA A 79 11.46 -10.24 -11.12
C ALA A 79 10.78 -9.12 -10.30
N VAL A 80 9.50 -9.28 -9.92
CA VAL A 80 8.80 -8.31 -9.08
C VAL A 80 9.16 -8.54 -7.61
N VAL A 81 10.11 -7.76 -7.10
CA VAL A 81 10.40 -7.69 -5.67
C VAL A 81 9.26 -6.92 -4.98
N ASN A 82 8.45 -7.64 -4.22
CA ASN A 82 7.36 -7.03 -3.45
C ASN A 82 7.88 -6.49 -2.12
N LEU A 83 7.47 -5.26 -1.78
CA LEU A 83 7.82 -4.59 -0.53
C LEU A 83 6.53 -4.25 0.24
N PRO A 84 6.49 -4.44 1.58
CA PRO A 84 5.38 -3.92 2.37
C PRO A 84 5.25 -2.40 2.18
N VAL A 85 4.08 -1.94 1.73
CA VAL A 85 3.85 -0.56 1.24
C VAL A 85 4.35 0.55 2.18
N ALA A 86 4.19 0.38 3.49
CA ALA A 86 4.59 1.39 4.48
C ALA A 86 6.11 1.42 4.76
N ARG A 87 6.92 0.52 4.18
CA ARG A 87 8.38 0.44 4.41
C ARG A 87 9.21 1.21 3.37
N ILE A 88 8.57 2.02 2.51
CA ILE A 88 9.27 2.75 1.43
C ILE A 88 10.43 3.63 1.93
N VAL A 89 10.24 4.36 3.03
CA VAL A 89 11.29 5.22 3.61
C VAL A 89 12.47 4.38 4.12
N GLU A 90 12.20 3.25 4.80
CA GLU A 90 13.27 2.36 5.27
C GLU A 90 14.02 1.71 4.11
N ALA A 91 13.34 1.38 3.01
CA ALA A 91 13.98 0.84 1.82
C ALA A 91 14.92 1.87 1.15
N LEU A 92 14.54 3.15 1.14
CA LEU A 92 15.40 4.23 0.64
C LEU A 92 16.61 4.50 1.53
N GLU A 93 16.45 4.38 2.86
CA GLU A 93 17.52 4.60 3.83
C GLU A 93 18.51 3.42 3.96
N ASN A 94 18.10 2.20 3.61
CA ASN A 94 18.88 0.98 3.83
C ASN A 94 18.80 -0.02 2.65
N PRO A 95 19.29 0.35 1.45
CA PRO A 95 19.35 -0.58 0.31
C PRO A 95 20.23 -1.80 0.65
N GLY A 96 19.74 -3.01 0.36
CA GLY A 96 20.42 -4.27 0.72
C GLY A 96 20.24 -4.70 2.18
N GLY A 97 19.58 -3.89 3.01
CA GLY A 97 19.25 -4.25 4.39
C GLY A 97 18.27 -5.41 4.48
N LYS A 98 18.41 -6.24 5.52
CA LYS A 98 17.51 -7.37 5.79
C LYS A 98 16.33 -6.96 6.66
N TYR A 99 15.14 -7.49 6.40
CA TYR A 99 13.94 -7.29 7.21
C TYR A 99 13.09 -8.55 7.30
N GLN A 100 12.26 -8.63 8.35
CA GLN A 100 11.31 -9.73 8.55
C GLN A 100 9.90 -9.31 8.14
N HIS A 101 9.22 -10.15 7.36
CA HIS A 101 7.84 -9.93 6.98
C HIS A 101 7.09 -11.25 6.87
N ASN A 102 6.04 -11.39 7.69
CA ASN A 102 5.15 -12.56 7.72
C ASN A 102 5.91 -13.91 7.78
N GLY A 103 6.91 -13.99 8.67
CA GLY A 103 7.73 -15.19 8.86
C GLY A 103 8.83 -15.43 7.82
N LYS A 104 9.07 -14.47 6.90
CA LYS A 104 10.13 -14.56 5.89
C LYS A 104 11.15 -13.44 6.08
N GLU A 105 12.44 -13.78 5.95
CA GLU A 105 13.50 -12.80 5.78
C GLU A 105 13.54 -12.34 4.33
N GLN A 106 13.58 -11.03 4.13
CA GLN A 106 13.62 -10.38 2.83
C GLN A 106 14.67 -9.27 2.85
N THR A 107 15.03 -8.77 1.67
CA THR A 107 16.06 -7.74 1.48
C THR A 107 15.47 -6.52 0.80
N PHE A 108 15.82 -5.33 1.27
CA PHE A 108 15.40 -4.08 0.64
C PHE A 108 16.06 -3.93 -0.73
N PRO A 109 15.28 -3.63 -1.79
CA PRO A 109 15.84 -3.37 -3.10
C PRO A 109 16.59 -2.04 -3.12
N ASP A 110 17.59 -1.92 -3.99
CA ASP A 110 18.24 -0.64 -4.28
C ASP A 110 17.40 0.14 -5.29
N ILE A 111 16.48 0.98 -4.78
CA ILE A 111 15.52 1.72 -5.59
C ILE A 111 16.22 2.90 -6.26
N LYS A 112 16.22 2.93 -7.60
CA LYS A 112 16.76 4.03 -8.41
C LYS A 112 15.71 4.95 -9.00
N MET A 113 14.45 4.51 -9.08
CA MET A 113 13.37 5.33 -9.61
C MET A 113 12.06 5.06 -8.88
N ILE A 114 11.31 6.13 -8.64
CA ILE A 114 9.91 6.04 -8.20
C ILE A 114 9.04 6.73 -9.25
N TRP A 115 8.06 6.00 -9.77
CA TRP A 115 6.98 6.57 -10.59
C TRP A 115 5.67 6.52 -9.81
N TRP A 116 5.01 7.67 -9.72
CA TRP A 116 3.72 7.80 -9.07
C TRP A 116 2.63 8.23 -10.02
N ALA A 117 1.52 7.49 -10.08
CA ALA A 117 0.25 7.97 -10.62
C ALA A 117 -0.90 7.74 -9.63
N GLY A 118 -1.74 8.76 -9.38
CA GLY A 118 -3.01 8.62 -8.66
C GLY A 118 -2.97 8.49 -7.13
N GLY A 119 -1.91 8.94 -6.45
CA GLY A 119 -1.83 8.96 -4.99
C GLY A 119 -0.84 10.02 -4.48
N ALA A 120 -0.68 10.15 -3.15
CA ALA A 120 0.11 11.22 -2.55
C ALA A 120 0.91 10.81 -1.28
N ASN A 121 2.17 10.36 -1.39
CA ASN A 121 2.96 9.87 -0.21
C ASN A 121 3.19 11.00 0.76
N PHE A 122 3.36 12.23 0.25
CA PHE A 122 3.64 13.37 1.10
C PHE A 122 2.45 13.75 2.01
N THR A 123 1.28 13.13 1.79
CA THR A 123 0.11 13.28 2.66
C THR A 123 -0.25 12.00 3.44
N HIS A 124 -0.13 10.81 2.84
CA HIS A 124 -0.54 9.57 3.52
C HIS A 124 0.57 8.90 4.32
N HIS A 125 1.83 9.24 4.08
CA HIS A 125 2.96 8.59 4.74
C HIS A 125 3.24 9.26 6.09
N GLN A 126 3.67 8.46 7.06
CA GLN A 126 4.00 8.96 8.38
C GLN A 126 5.34 9.71 8.33
N ASP A 127 5.53 10.69 9.21
CA ASP A 127 6.75 11.50 9.30
C ASP A 127 7.23 12.04 7.94
N THR A 128 6.49 13.05 7.44
CA THR A 128 6.78 13.69 6.15
C THR A 128 8.20 14.26 6.08
N ASN A 129 8.77 14.73 7.20
CA ASN A 129 10.12 15.30 7.23
C ASN A 129 11.18 14.22 6.96
N ARG A 130 11.02 13.04 7.58
CA ARG A 130 11.90 11.89 7.31
C ARG A 130 11.77 11.42 5.86
N LEU A 131 10.54 11.36 5.33
CA LEU A 131 10.32 11.03 3.92
C LEU A 131 11.04 12.01 2.98
N ILE A 132 10.86 13.32 3.17
CA ILE A 132 11.53 14.35 2.36
C ILE A 132 13.06 14.18 2.41
N LYS A 133 13.60 13.96 3.61
CA LYS A 133 15.03 13.75 3.81
C LYS A 133 15.53 12.51 3.05
N SER A 134 14.88 11.37 3.21
CA SER A 134 15.27 10.11 2.54
C SER A 134 15.26 10.23 1.01
N VAL A 135 14.24 10.91 0.45
CA VAL A 135 14.16 11.18 -0.99
C VAL A 135 15.27 12.12 -1.45
N ALA A 136 15.58 13.16 -0.67
CA ALA A 136 16.66 14.10 -1.00
C ALA A 136 18.04 13.44 -0.95
N GLU A 137 18.29 12.59 0.05
CA GLU A 137 19.55 11.84 0.19
C GLU A 137 19.72 10.82 -0.94
N ALA A 138 18.66 10.10 -1.30
CA ALA A 138 18.67 9.20 -2.46
C ALA A 138 19.00 9.98 -3.75
N ARG A 139 18.43 11.17 -3.94
CA ARG A 139 18.73 12.07 -5.09
C ARG A 139 20.17 12.58 -5.09
N ALA A 140 20.72 12.93 -3.93
CA ALA A 140 22.08 13.45 -3.80
C ALA A 140 23.15 12.44 -4.27
N GLY A 141 22.84 11.15 -4.23
CA GLY A 141 23.66 10.08 -4.81
C GLY A 141 23.73 10.07 -6.34
N GLY A 142 23.03 10.97 -7.05
CA GLY A 142 23.12 11.16 -8.51
C GLY A 142 22.29 10.18 -9.36
N ASP A 143 22.06 8.96 -8.85
CA ASP A 143 21.44 7.85 -9.58
C ASP A 143 19.93 7.64 -9.29
N PHE A 144 19.31 8.51 -8.49
CA PHE A 144 17.90 8.39 -8.13
C PHE A 144 17.00 9.42 -8.81
N ARG A 145 15.81 9.00 -9.27
CA ARG A 145 14.80 9.85 -9.92
C ARG A 145 13.40 9.62 -9.33
N VAL A 146 12.59 10.68 -9.28
CA VAL A 146 11.17 10.57 -8.90
C VAL A 146 10.34 11.27 -9.96
N LEU A 147 9.39 10.55 -10.54
CA LEU A 147 8.41 11.06 -11.49
C LEU A 147 7.03 11.04 -10.83
N LEU A 148 6.40 12.21 -10.75
CA LEU A 148 5.07 12.38 -10.18
C LEU A 148 4.11 12.74 -11.31
N ASP A 149 3.23 11.83 -11.68
CA ASP A 149 2.16 12.08 -12.64
C ASP A 149 0.96 12.71 -11.90
N GLY A 150 0.62 13.92 -12.33
CA GLY A 150 -0.13 14.91 -11.56
C GLY A 150 -1.58 14.52 -11.29
N GLY A 151 -1.90 14.32 -10.01
CA GLY A 151 -3.25 14.27 -9.47
C GLY A 151 -3.38 15.05 -8.17
N GLY A 152 -2.92 16.31 -8.14
CA GLY A 152 -3.11 17.24 -7.01
C GLY A 152 -1.85 17.61 -6.20
N GLU A 153 -0.71 16.97 -6.42
CA GLU A 153 0.55 17.37 -5.80
C GLU A 153 1.17 18.56 -6.56
N THR A 154 0.83 19.78 -6.14
CA THR A 154 1.78 20.89 -6.36
C THR A 154 2.98 20.61 -5.47
N CYS A 155 4.08 20.14 -6.06
CA CYS A 155 5.30 19.81 -5.35
C CYS A 155 5.91 21.08 -4.71
N ARG A 156 5.43 21.48 -3.53
CA ARG A 156 5.99 22.60 -2.73
C ARG A 156 7.43 22.35 -2.27
N TYR A 157 7.92 21.12 -2.42
CA TYR A 157 9.27 20.69 -2.04
C TYR A 157 10.16 20.37 -3.25
N CYS A 158 9.70 20.63 -4.47
CA CYS A 158 10.56 20.58 -5.65
C CYS A 158 11.33 21.89 -5.74
N SER A 159 12.66 21.81 -5.77
CA SER A 159 13.54 22.95 -6.02
C SER A 159 13.10 23.67 -7.31
N PRO A 160 13.12 25.02 -7.33
CA PRO A 160 12.76 25.80 -8.51
C PRO A 160 13.71 25.59 -9.72
N ASP A 161 14.86 24.95 -9.53
CA ASP A 161 15.93 24.91 -10.53
C ASP A 161 15.97 23.64 -11.40
N HIS A 162 15.05 22.69 -11.19
CA HIS A 162 15.06 21.43 -11.94
C HIS A 162 13.71 21.17 -12.57
N HIS A 163 13.63 21.46 -13.87
CA HIS A 163 12.51 21.10 -14.71
C HIS A 163 12.25 19.60 -14.65
N ILE A 164 11.01 19.28 -14.30
CA ILE A 164 10.38 17.97 -14.37
C ILE A 164 10.33 17.57 -15.84
N VAL A 165 10.88 16.40 -16.18
CA VAL A 165 10.58 15.69 -17.42
C VAL A 165 9.70 14.50 -17.06
#